data_AF-A0A3L7Y8K1-F1
#
_entry.id   AF-A0A3L7Y8K1-F1
#
_cell.length_a   1.000
_cell.length_b   1.000
_cell.length_c   1.000
_cell.angle_alpha   90.00
_cell.angle_beta   90.00
_cell.angle_gamma   90.00
#
_symmetry.space_group_name_H-M   'P 1'
#
loop_
_entity.id
_entity.type
_entity.pdbx_description
1 polymer ?
#
loop_
_entity_poly.entity_id
_entity_poly.type
_entity_poly.pdbx_seq_one_letter_code
_entity_poly.pdbx_strand_id
1 'polypeptide(L)'
;MSLIVHGTEDTSTDPVPVTVGNWSFMLIGGAVRVIRWRGVEVVRGIDCPLRDPSWATLVPDDVTMAWTDQGHARVLTRTFTAADRTLSGTVVVTVDPAGTLEADLRLVAHRDFATNRSGFTVLHP
;
A
#
# COMPACT_ATOMS: atom_id res chain seq x y z
N MET A 1 29.06 -3.52 -15.78
CA MET A 1 28.72 -3.59 -14.34
C MET A 1 27.45 -4.44 -14.24
N SER A 2 27.57 -5.67 -13.74
CA SER A 2 26.47 -6.65 -13.73
C SER A 2 25.60 -6.43 -12.48
N LEU A 3 24.31 -6.13 -12.68
CA LEU A 3 23.33 -6.14 -11.60
C LEU A 3 22.76 -7.56 -11.52
N ILE A 4 23.16 -8.31 -10.50
CA ILE A 4 22.49 -9.56 -10.16
C ILE A 4 21.23 -9.17 -9.38
N VAL A 5 20.07 -9.26 -10.03
CA VAL A 5 18.77 -9.10 -9.38
C VAL A 5 18.36 -10.47 -8.85
N HIS A 6 18.44 -10.67 -7.53
CA HIS A 6 17.72 -11.76 -6.87
C HIS A 6 16.40 -11.19 -6.36
N GLY A 7 15.34 -11.36 -7.13
CA GLY A 7 13.97 -11.02 -6.75
C GLY A 7 13.04 -11.94 -7.52
N THR A 8 12.06 -12.52 -6.83
CA THR A 8 10.93 -13.21 -7.48
C THR A 8 10.32 -12.26 -8.51
N GLU A 9 10.03 -12.75 -9.71
CA GLU A 9 9.33 -11.98 -10.74
C GLU A 9 8.08 -11.34 -10.11
N ASP A 10 8.14 -10.02 -9.95
CA ASP A 10 7.04 -9.22 -9.44
C ASP A 10 6.16 -8.92 -10.66
N THR A 11 4.91 -9.39 -10.65
CA THR A 11 3.86 -8.93 -11.60
C THR A 11 3.53 -7.47 -11.28
N SER A 12 4.51 -6.59 -11.50
CA SER A 12 4.43 -5.16 -11.25
C SER A 12 3.34 -4.60 -12.16
N THR A 13 2.22 -4.22 -11.57
CA THR A 13 1.30 -3.27 -12.20
C THR A 13 2.08 -1.99 -12.50
N ASP A 14 1.84 -1.39 -13.68
CA ASP A 14 2.53 -0.16 -14.08
C ASP A 14 2.40 0.91 -12.97
N PRO A 15 3.51 1.56 -12.57
CA PRO A 15 3.46 2.60 -11.56
C PRO A 15 2.52 3.74 -11.94
N VAL A 16 1.54 4.04 -11.08
CA VAL A 16 0.59 5.15 -11.29
C VAL A 16 1.01 6.37 -10.48
N PRO A 17 1.47 7.47 -11.13
CA PRO A 17 1.83 8.69 -10.43
C PRO A 17 0.57 9.42 -9.93
N VAL A 18 0.63 9.96 -8.72
CA VAL A 18 -0.43 10.75 -8.09
C VAL A 18 0.15 12.06 -7.56
N THR A 19 -0.57 13.17 -7.77
CA THR A 19 -0.25 14.47 -7.20
C THR A 19 -1.51 15.08 -6.59
N VAL A 20 -1.40 15.54 -5.35
CA VAL A 20 -2.46 16.21 -4.60
C VAL A 20 -1.84 17.41 -3.89
N GLY A 21 -1.95 18.60 -4.49
CA GLY A 21 -1.31 19.82 -3.99
C GLY A 21 0.21 19.66 -3.84
N ASN A 22 0.70 19.83 -2.62
CA ASN A 22 2.10 19.72 -2.26
C ASN A 22 2.57 18.26 -2.10
N TRP A 23 1.67 17.27 -2.13
CA TRP A 23 1.99 15.84 -2.05
C TRP A 23 2.15 15.21 -3.44
N SER A 24 3.12 14.33 -3.59
CA SER A 24 3.21 13.40 -4.72
C SER A 24 3.72 12.02 -4.32
N PHE A 25 3.26 10.98 -5.01
CA PHE A 25 3.66 9.58 -4.76
C PHE A 25 3.32 8.68 -5.94
N MET A 26 3.78 7.43 -5.88
CA MET A 26 3.49 6.38 -6.86
C MET A 26 2.63 5.30 -6.21
N LEU A 27 1.60 4.82 -6.92
CA LEU A 27 0.88 3.60 -6.56
C LEU A 27 1.47 2.43 -7.36
N ILE A 28 2.00 1.42 -6.67
CA ILE A 28 2.69 0.27 -7.29
C ILE A 28 2.27 -1.00 -6.53
N GLY A 29 1.59 -1.94 -7.21
CA GLY A 29 1.20 -3.22 -6.60
C GLY A 29 0.36 -3.08 -5.32
N GLY A 30 -0.38 -1.98 -5.16
CA GLY A 30 -1.15 -1.67 -3.96
C GLY A 30 -0.38 -0.95 -2.84
N ALA A 31 0.94 -0.79 -2.98
CA ALA A 31 1.75 0.04 -2.09
C ALA A 31 1.76 1.50 -2.54
N VAL A 32 1.92 2.41 -1.57
CA VAL A 32 2.20 3.83 -1.83
C VAL A 32 3.71 4.02 -1.72
N ARG A 33 4.38 4.47 -2.78
CA ARG A 33 5.83 4.54 -2.88
C ARG A 33 6.30 5.94 -3.19
N VAL A 34 7.53 6.24 -2.78
CA VAL A 34 8.25 7.48 -3.10
C VAL A 34 7.41 8.72 -2.74
N ILE A 35 6.94 8.77 -1.49
CA ILE A 35 6.03 9.79 -0.99
C ILE A 35 6.82 11.07 -0.72
N ARG A 36 6.45 12.13 -1.42
CA ARG A 36 7.12 13.43 -1.38
C ARG A 36 6.22 14.53 -0.88
N TRP A 37 6.78 15.40 -0.05
CA TRP A 37 6.21 16.69 0.32
C TRP A 37 7.03 17.81 -0.34
N ARG A 38 6.39 18.63 -1.17
CA ARG A 38 7.04 19.72 -1.92
C ARG A 38 8.30 19.27 -2.67
N GLY A 39 8.23 18.07 -3.26
CA GLY A 39 9.33 17.46 -4.02
C GLY A 39 10.39 16.74 -3.19
N VAL A 40 10.38 16.84 -1.86
CA VAL A 40 11.32 16.14 -0.97
C VAL A 40 10.71 14.81 -0.52
N GLU A 41 11.41 13.69 -0.72
CA GLU A 41 10.97 12.38 -0.24
C GLU A 41 11.00 12.34 1.29
N VAL A 42 9.84 12.07 1.89
CA VAL A 42 9.67 11.99 3.35
C VAL A 42 9.38 10.57 3.83
N VAL A 43 8.80 9.73 2.96
CA VAL A 43 8.55 8.31 3.22
C VAL A 43 8.80 7.53 1.93
N ARG A 44 9.64 6.49 1.98
CA ARG A 44 9.95 5.65 0.82
C ARG A 44 8.79 4.76 0.43
N GLY A 45 8.02 4.28 1.39
CA GLY A 45 6.74 3.66 1.07
C GLY A 45 5.92 3.20 2.27
N ILE A 46 4.64 3.00 1.99
CA ILE A 46 3.63 2.44 2.89
C ILE A 46 3.06 1.20 2.20
N ASP A 47 3.05 0.08 2.92
CA ASP A 47 2.68 -1.21 2.38
C ASP A 47 2.03 -2.11 3.45
N CYS A 48 1.35 -3.16 3.01
CA CYS A 48 0.79 -4.21 3.86
C CYS A 48 1.18 -5.60 3.32
N PRO A 49 2.46 -5.99 3.39
CA PRO A 49 2.89 -7.31 2.97
C PRO A 49 2.27 -8.37 3.87
N LEU A 50 1.55 -9.31 3.27
CA LEU A 50 1.04 -10.50 3.94
C LEU A 50 1.99 -11.66 3.71
N ARG A 51 2.41 -12.32 4.79
CA ARG A 51 3.32 -13.47 4.75
C ARG A 51 2.73 -14.64 5.51
N ASP A 52 2.66 -15.79 4.86
CA ASP A 52 2.22 -17.02 5.49
C ASP A 52 3.32 -17.58 6.45
N PRO A 53 3.05 -18.68 7.18
CA PRO A 53 4.04 -19.31 8.06
C PRO A 53 5.29 -19.84 7.34
N SER A 54 5.21 -20.07 6.03
CA SER A 54 6.34 -20.45 5.18
C SER A 54 7.15 -19.25 4.66
N TRP A 55 6.79 -18.03 5.08
CA TRP A 55 7.32 -16.75 4.59
C TRP A 55 7.00 -16.44 3.12
N ALA A 56 6.09 -17.19 2.49
CA ALA A 56 5.63 -16.85 1.16
C ALA A 56 4.77 -15.57 1.19
N THR A 57 4.87 -14.73 0.15
CA THR A 57 3.95 -13.60 -0.01
C THR A 57 2.57 -14.12 -0.35
N LEU A 58 1.59 -13.81 0.49
CA LEU A 58 0.19 -14.04 0.18
C LEU A 58 -0.29 -12.92 -0.73
N VAL A 59 -0.51 -13.24 -2.01
CA VAL A 59 -1.09 -12.30 -2.98
C VAL A 59 -2.58 -12.16 -2.68
N PRO A 60 -3.09 -10.94 -2.43
CA PRO A 60 -4.51 -10.73 -2.19
C PRO A 60 -5.34 -10.82 -3.48
N ASP A 61 -6.54 -11.37 -3.35
CA ASP A 61 -7.63 -11.36 -4.33
C ASP A 61 -8.64 -10.22 -4.06
N ASP A 62 -9.64 -10.08 -4.95
CA ASP A 62 -10.75 -9.12 -4.86
C ASP A 62 -10.27 -7.69 -4.53
N VAL A 63 -9.19 -7.26 -5.19
CA VAL A 63 -8.59 -5.95 -4.96
C VAL A 63 -9.43 -4.88 -5.64
N THR A 64 -9.90 -3.91 -4.85
CA THR A 64 -10.53 -2.70 -5.39
C THR A 64 -9.79 -1.46 -4.92
N MET A 65 -9.85 -0.41 -5.72
CA MET A 65 -9.22 0.87 -5.42
C MET A 65 -10.09 2.00 -5.97
N ALA A 66 -10.45 2.94 -5.12
CA ALA A 66 -11.33 4.06 -5.47
C ALA A 66 -10.86 5.36 -4.83
N TRP A 67 -11.05 6.45 -5.56
CA TRP A 67 -10.81 7.80 -5.08
C TRP A 67 -12.14 8.49 -4.77
N THR A 68 -12.16 9.24 -3.68
CA THR A 68 -13.27 10.13 -3.31
C THR A 68 -12.73 11.47 -2.83
N ASP A 69 -13.55 12.51 -2.94
CA ASP A 69 -13.26 13.83 -2.38
C ASP A 69 -13.96 13.96 -1.01
N GLN A 70 -13.24 14.49 -0.02
CA GLN A 70 -13.78 14.76 1.32
C GLN A 70 -13.36 16.16 1.77
N GLY A 71 -14.24 17.14 1.54
CA GLY A 71 -13.88 18.55 1.74
C GLY A 71 -12.74 18.95 0.80
N HIS A 72 -11.62 19.42 1.35
CA HIS A 72 -10.41 19.71 0.57
C HIS A 72 -9.50 18.49 0.37
N ALA A 73 -9.75 17.38 1.08
CA ALA A 73 -8.89 16.21 1.05
C ALA A 73 -9.28 15.23 -0.06
N ARG A 74 -8.28 14.47 -0.52
CA ARG A 74 -8.45 13.34 -1.44
C ARG A 74 -8.28 12.04 -0.67
N VAL A 75 -9.27 11.16 -0.75
CA VAL A 75 -9.26 9.89 -0.03
C VAL A 75 -9.16 8.73 -1.01
N LEU A 76 -8.07 7.98 -0.92
CA LEU A 76 -7.87 6.71 -1.62
C LEU A 76 -8.27 5.57 -0.69
N THR A 77 -9.25 4.78 -1.10
CA THR A 77 -9.62 3.55 -0.39
C THR A 77 -9.24 2.35 -1.25
N ARG A 78 -8.44 1.45 -0.70
CA ARG A 78 -8.12 0.15 -1.27
C ARG A 78 -8.68 -0.94 -0.38
N THR A 79 -9.43 -1.88 -0.94
CA THR A 79 -9.86 -3.10 -0.24
C THR A 79 -9.25 -4.32 -0.88
N PHE A 80 -9.05 -5.38 -0.12
CA PHE A 80 -8.58 -6.66 -0.62
C PHE A 80 -9.01 -7.81 0.30
N THR A 81 -8.98 -9.02 -0.23
CA THR A 81 -9.18 -10.25 0.55
C THR A 81 -8.01 -11.19 0.31
N ALA A 82 -7.48 -11.87 1.31
CA ALA A 82 -6.51 -12.95 1.08
C ALA A 82 -7.15 -14.04 0.22
N ALA A 83 -6.37 -14.74 -0.62
CA ALA A 83 -6.90 -15.71 -1.57
C ALA A 83 -7.73 -16.84 -0.93
N ASP A 84 -7.34 -17.27 0.28
CA ASP A 84 -8.06 -18.27 1.05
C ASP A 84 -9.28 -17.71 1.81
N ARG A 85 -9.57 -16.41 1.68
CA ARG A 85 -10.67 -15.70 2.36
C ARG A 85 -10.57 -15.66 3.88
N THR A 86 -9.42 -16.00 4.48
CA THR A 86 -9.19 -15.91 5.94
C THR A 86 -9.19 -14.47 6.44
N LEU A 87 -8.70 -13.56 5.61
CA LEU A 87 -8.35 -12.20 5.98
C LEU A 87 -8.91 -11.24 4.93
N SER A 88 -9.46 -10.12 5.36
CA SER A 88 -9.71 -8.97 4.49
C SER A 88 -9.01 -7.74 5.03
N GLY A 89 -8.64 -6.84 4.13
CA GLY A 89 -7.98 -5.59 4.51
C GLY A 89 -8.55 -4.39 3.79
N THR A 90 -8.48 -3.25 4.48
CA THR A 90 -8.77 -1.93 3.94
C THR A 90 -7.60 -1.02 4.25
N VAL A 91 -7.07 -0.37 3.22
CA VAL A 91 -6.11 0.73 3.34
C VAL A 91 -6.81 2.01 2.94
N VAL A 92 -6.76 3.02 3.78
CA VAL A 92 -7.28 4.36 3.48
C VAL A 92 -6.11 5.33 3.51
N VAL A 93 -5.94 6.14 2.46
CA VAL A 93 -4.95 7.21 2.42
C VAL A 93 -5.68 8.52 2.19
N THR A 94 -5.68 9.37 3.21
CA THR A 94 -6.29 10.70 3.18
C THR A 94 -5.20 11.72 2.96
N VAL A 95 -5.33 12.50 1.89
CA VAL A 95 -4.32 13.47 1.48
C VAL A 95 -4.93 14.86 1.48
N ASP A 96 -4.52 15.68 2.45
CA ASP A 96 -4.76 17.12 2.43
C ASP A 96 -3.73 17.78 1.50
N PRO A 97 -4.15 18.49 0.42
CA PRO A 97 -3.25 19.13 -0.53
C PRO A 97 -2.20 20.05 0.07
N ALA A 98 -2.48 20.67 1.22
CA ALA A 98 -1.57 21.61 1.88
C ALA A 98 -1.25 21.26 3.34
N GLY A 99 -1.75 20.12 3.81
CA GLY A 99 -1.59 19.64 5.19
C GLY A 99 -0.95 18.26 5.25
N THR A 100 -1.62 17.33 5.92
CA THR A 100 -1.12 15.98 6.22
C THR A 100 -1.40 14.98 5.11
N LEU A 101 -0.62 13.91 5.09
CA LEU A 101 -0.97 12.64 4.47
C LEU A 101 -1.12 11.63 5.59
N GLU A 102 -2.33 11.10 5.73
CA GLU A 102 -2.70 10.12 6.74
C GLU A 102 -2.98 8.78 6.06
N ALA A 103 -2.50 7.70 6.66
CA ALA A 103 -2.67 6.36 6.11
C ALA A 103 -3.08 5.40 7.22
N ASP A 104 -4.21 4.74 7.02
CA ASP A 104 -4.81 3.79 7.94
C ASP A 104 -4.88 2.41 7.29
N LEU A 105 -4.50 1.39 8.06
CA LEU A 105 -4.72 -0.01 7.69
C LEU A 105 -5.64 -0.66 8.70
N ARG A 106 -6.69 -1.29 8.19
CA ARG A 106 -7.53 -2.21 8.95
C ARG A 106 -7.42 -3.60 8.35
N LEU A 107 -7.09 -4.58 9.19
CA LEU A 107 -7.15 -6.00 8.86
C LEU A 107 -8.24 -6.67 9.69
N VAL A 108 -8.99 -7.58 9.07
CA VAL A 108 -10.03 -8.38 9.72
C VAL A 108 -9.78 -9.83 9.39
N ALA A 109 -9.48 -10.62 10.42
CA ALA A 109 -9.44 -12.08 10.32
C ALA A 109 -10.85 -12.63 10.55
N HIS A 110 -11.35 -13.41 9.60
CA HIS A 110 -12.68 -14.05 9.64
C HIS A 110 -12.66 -15.43 10.29
N ARG A 111 -11.46 -15.95 10.53
CA ARG A 111 -11.13 -17.20 11.22
C ARG A 111 -9.68 -17.16 11.69
N ASP A 112 -9.20 -18.20 12.35
CA ASP A 112 -7.79 -18.34 12.72
C ASP A 112 -6.91 -18.16 11.47
N PHE A 113 -6.00 -17.20 11.54
CA PHE A 113 -5.10 -16.83 10.45
C PHE A 113 -3.65 -16.85 10.95
N ALA A 114 -2.92 -17.88 10.55
CA ALA A 114 -1.50 -18.01 10.89
C ALA A 114 -0.65 -17.19 9.92
N THR A 115 0.19 -16.30 10.44
CA THR A 115 1.00 -15.40 9.62
C THR A 115 2.32 -15.06 10.31
N ASN A 116 3.38 -14.94 9.52
CA ASN A 116 4.66 -14.39 9.99
C ASN A 116 4.70 -12.85 9.87
N ARG A 117 3.88 -12.28 8.98
CA ARG A 117 3.76 -10.83 8.81
C ARG A 117 2.41 -10.48 8.22
N SER A 118 1.68 -9.65 8.93
CA SER A 118 0.52 -8.93 8.42
C SER A 118 0.42 -7.60 9.18
N GLY A 119 0.49 -6.48 8.49
CA GLY A 119 0.41 -5.19 9.17
C GLY A 119 0.96 -4.02 8.36
N PHE A 120 0.90 -2.85 8.99
CA PHE A 120 1.27 -1.59 8.39
C PHE A 120 2.79 -1.42 8.40
N THR A 121 3.40 -1.42 7.21
CA THR A 121 4.84 -1.27 7.04
C THR A 121 5.16 0.10 6.48
N VAL A 122 6.03 0.83 7.15
CA VAL A 122 6.60 2.10 6.68
C VAL A 122 8.07 1.88 6.35
N LEU A 123 8.47 2.29 5.15
CA LEU A 123 9.87 2.34 4.73
C LEU A 123 10.36 3.78 4.80
N HIS A 124 11.46 3.99 5.51
CA HIS A 124 12.12 5.29 5.57
C HIS A 124 12.93 5.56 4.29
N PRO A 125 13.10 6.84 3.92
CA PRO A 125 14.02 7.26 2.86
C PRO A 125 15.47 6.83 3.10
#